data_AF-R9CGN3-F1
#
_entry.id   AF-R9CGN3-F1
#
_cell.length_a   1.000
_cell.length_b   1.000
_cell.length_c   1.000
_cell.angle_alpha   90.00
_cell.angle_beta   90.00
_cell.angle_gamma   90.00
#
_symmetry.space_group_name_H-M   'P 1'
#
loop_
_entity.id
_entity.type
_entity.pdbx_description
1 polymer ?
#
loop_
_entity_poly.entity_id
_entity_poly.type
_entity_poly.pdbx_seq_one_letter_code
_entity_poly.pdbx_strand_id
1 'polypeptide(L)'
;MVRIAVCDDQDIFQETIKNKLKLLCKKESMDVEIDCYSSGKELLEYLKRDVCIYDILFLDILMDDINGIETARRIRSFDSRIQIIFITSSSNQR
;
A
#
# COMPACT_ATOMS: atom_id res chain seq x y z
N MET A 1 5.32 14.35 9.36
CA MET A 1 4.69 13.96 8.09
C MET A 1 4.77 12.45 7.98
N VAL A 2 3.63 11.77 7.87
CA VAL A 2 3.56 10.31 7.68
C VAL A 2 3.50 10.03 6.19
N ARG A 3 4.30 9.09 5.68
CA ARG A 3 4.27 8.70 4.26
C ARG A 3 3.63 7.33 4.11
N ILE A 4 2.57 7.27 3.32
CA ILE A 4 1.75 6.07 3.13
C ILE A 4 1.80 5.65 1.66
N ALA A 5 2.03 4.38 1.41
CA ALA A 5 1.82 3.76 0.11
C ALA A 5 0.50 2.97 0.10
N VAL A 6 -0.22 3.01 -1.01
CA VAL A 6 -1.38 2.16 -1.30
C VAL A 6 -1.12 1.40 -2.59
N CYS A 7 -1.17 0.07 -2.54
CA CYS A 7 -0.94 -0.81 -3.69
C CYS A 7 -2.12 -1.74 -3.89
N ASP A 8 -2.83 -1.54 -4.99
CA ASP A 8 -4.05 -2.24 -5.38
C ASP A 8 -4.19 -2.08 -6.91
N ASP A 9 -4.45 -3.17 -7.63
CA ASP A 9 -4.56 -3.16 -9.10
C ASP A 9 -5.91 -2.63 -9.60
N GLN A 10 -6.83 -2.34 -8.68
CA GLN A 10 -8.13 -1.76 -8.96
C GLN A 10 -8.18 -0.30 -8.51
N ASP A 11 -8.13 0.62 -9.49
CA ASP A 11 -8.14 2.08 -9.27
C ASP A 11 -9.25 2.56 -8.33
N ILE A 12 -10.44 1.93 -8.40
CA ILE A 12 -11.59 2.27 -7.55
C ILE A 12 -11.30 2.00 -6.07
N PHE A 13 -10.66 0.88 -5.74
CA PHE A 13 -10.32 0.53 -4.36
C PHE A 13 -9.16 1.39 -3.87
N GLN A 14 -8.15 1.60 -4.70
CA GLN A 14 -7.03 2.49 -4.42
C GLN A 14 -7.49 3.91 -4.07
N GLU A 15 -8.35 4.52 -4.90
CA GLU A 15 -8.91 5.85 -4.64
C GLU A 15 -9.83 5.85 -3.41
N THR A 16 -10.59 4.78 -3.17
CA THR A 16 -11.41 4.65 -1.95
C THR A 16 -10.56 4.68 -0.69
N ILE A 17 -9.45 3.93 -0.66
CA ILE A 17 -8.52 3.88 0.48
C ILE A 17 -7.88 5.26 0.67
N LYS A 18 -7.32 5.84 -0.39
CA LYS A 18 -6.68 7.17 -0.38
C LYS A 18 -7.61 8.25 0.16
N ASN A 19 -8.86 8.30 -0.30
CA ASN A 19 -9.83 9.30 0.15
C ASN A 19 -10.23 9.11 1.62
N LYS A 20 -10.39 7.87 2.08
CA LYS A 20 -10.63 7.56 3.50
C LYS A 20 -9.45 7.98 4.38
N LEU A 21 -8.21 7.69 3.95
CA LEU A 21 -7.00 8.10 4.67
C LEU A 21 -6.88 9.62 4.74
N LYS A 22 -7.06 10.33 3.62
CA LYS A 22 -7.05 11.81 3.60
C LYS A 22 -8.09 12.40 4.56
N LEU A 23 -9.30 11.85 4.58
CA LEU A 23 -10.36 12.32 5.47
C LEU A 23 -9.99 12.08 6.95
N LEU A 24 -9.48 10.89 7.28
CA LEU A 24 -9.06 10.53 8.62
C LEU A 24 -7.91 11.42 9.11
N CYS A 25 -6.84 11.54 8.32
CA CYS A 25 -5.68 12.35 8.68
C CYS A 25 -6.05 13.83 8.82
N LYS A 26 -6.93 14.36 7.95
CA LYS A 26 -7.45 15.72 8.08
C LYS A 26 -8.21 15.92 9.40
N LYS A 27 -9.05 14.97 9.79
CA LYS A 27 -9.80 15.02 11.05
C LYS A 27 -8.87 15.04 12.26
N GLU A 28 -7.82 14.23 12.23
CA GLU A 28 -6.84 14.13 13.32
C GLU A 28 -5.71 15.19 13.23
N SER A 29 -5.80 16.14 12.30
CA SER A 29 -4.78 17.17 12.04
C SER A 29 -3.36 16.59 11.82
N MET A 30 -3.30 15.43 11.15
CA MET A 30 -2.07 14.75 10.79
C MET A 30 -1.65 15.11 9.37
N ASP A 31 -0.39 15.51 9.22
CA ASP A 31 0.23 15.73 7.91
C ASP A 31 0.64 14.41 7.27
N VAL A 32 0.12 14.15 6.07
CA VAL A 32 0.24 12.87 5.36
C VAL A 32 0.52 13.06 3.88
N GLU A 33 1.44 12.24 3.37
CA GLU A 33 1.70 12.08 1.93
C GLU A 33 1.28 10.66 1.54
N ILE A 34 0.52 10.54 0.43
CA ILE A 34 -0.03 9.27 -0.01
C ILE A 34 0.31 9.05 -1.46
N ASP A 35 1.09 8.00 -1.71
CA ASP A 35 1.43 7.50 -3.04
C ASP A 35 0.66 6.22 -3.34
N CYS A 36 0.40 6.02 -4.63
CA CYS A 36 -0.47 4.98 -5.14
C CYS A 36 0.25 4.17 -6.21
N TYR A 37 0.10 2.85 -6.18
CA TYR A 37 0.71 1.91 -7.10
C TYR A 37 -0.33 0.91 -7.59
N SER A 38 -0.31 0.63 -8.90
CA SER A 38 -1.31 -0.25 -9.52
C SER A 38 -0.80 -1.68 -9.68
N SER A 39 0.40 -1.99 -9.17
CA SER A 39 0.95 -3.35 -9.23
C SER A 39 2.05 -3.58 -8.19
N GLY A 40 2.24 -4.86 -7.80
CA GLY A 40 3.33 -5.24 -6.91
C GLY A 40 4.71 -4.97 -7.52
N LYS A 41 4.86 -5.15 -8.83
CA LYS A 41 6.11 -4.84 -9.56
C LYS A 41 6.50 -3.37 -9.48
N GLU A 42 5.56 -2.46 -9.78
CA GLU A 42 5.78 -1.01 -9.75
C GLU A 42 6.22 -0.56 -8.35
N LEU A 43 5.51 -1.02 -7.31
CA LEU A 43 5.86 -0.75 -5.92
C LEU A 43 7.28 -1.24 -5.57
N LEU A 44 7.63 -2.47 -5.97
CA LEU A 44 8.95 -3.05 -5.71
C LEU A 44 10.07 -2.31 -6.44
N GLU A 45 9.84 -1.86 -7.67
CA GLU A 45 10.83 -1.09 -8.43
C GLU A 45 11.11 0.26 -7.78
N TYR A 46 10.06 0.93 -7.28
CA TYR A 46 10.19 2.18 -6.54
C TYR A 46 10.93 1.98 -5.22
N LEU A 47 10.47 1.04 -4.39
CA LEU A 47 11.04 0.79 -3.06
C LEU A 47 12.49 0.30 -3.07
N LYS A 48 12.95 -0.31 -4.17
CA LYS A 48 14.36 -0.67 -4.35
C LYS A 48 15.27 0.54 -4.61
N ARG A 49 14.73 1.61 -5.19
CA ARG A 49 15.47 2.86 -5.42
C ARG A 49 15.51 3.69 -4.15
N ASP A 50 14.38 3.77 -3.45
CA ASP A 50 14.20 4.57 -2.24
C ASP A 50 13.73 3.70 -1.07
N VAL A 51 14.67 3.04 -0.42
CA VAL A 51 14.41 2.11 0.70
C VAL A 51 13.99 2.87 1.96
N CYS A 52 12.99 2.37 2.69
CA CYS A 52 12.46 2.96 3.93
C CYS A 52 11.89 4.37 3.80
N ILE A 53 11.33 4.64 2.63
CA ILE A 53 10.69 5.91 2.31
C ILE A 53 9.27 6.03 2.87
N TYR A 54 8.58 4.90 3.08
CA TYR A 54 7.22 4.84 3.61
C TYR A 54 7.19 4.29 5.03
N ASP A 55 6.30 4.87 5.85
CA ASP A 55 6.01 4.39 7.20
C ASP A 55 5.01 3.23 7.16
N ILE A 56 4.00 3.35 6.29
CA ILE A 56 2.87 2.42 6.17
C ILE A 56 2.65 2.06 4.70
N LEU A 57 2.40 0.79 4.44
CA LEU A 57 1.95 0.26 3.16
C LEU A 57 0.61 -0.45 3.35
N PHE A 58 -0.43 0.04 2.68
CA PHE A 58 -1.66 -0.71 2.43
C PHE A 58 -1.48 -1.54 1.16
N LEU A 59 -1.60 -2.86 1.27
CA LEU A 59 -1.28 -3.79 0.19
C LEU A 59 -2.43 -4.76 -0.05
N ASP A 60 -2.95 -4.78 -1.28
CA ASP A 60 -3.86 -5.83 -1.69
C ASP A 60 -3.16 -7.17 -1.85
N ILE A 61 -3.86 -8.25 -1.51
CA ILE A 61 -3.39 -9.62 -1.62
C ILE A 61 -3.60 -10.15 -3.04
N LEU A 62 -4.71 -9.81 -3.69
CA LEU A 62 -5.19 -10.40 -4.93
C LEU A 62 -4.90 -9.49 -6.14
N MET A 63 -3.63 -9.39 -6.51
CA MET A 63 -3.20 -8.66 -7.71
C MET A 63 -2.83 -9.59 -8.86
N ASP A 64 -3.10 -9.15 -10.10
CA ASP A 64 -2.86 -9.91 -11.34
C ASP A 64 -1.38 -10.25 -11.60
N ASP A 65 -0.42 -9.45 -11.09
CA ASP A 65 1.00 -9.56 -11.41
C ASP A 65 1.81 -10.42 -10.42
N ILE A 66 2.11 -9.87 -9.24
CA ILE A 66 2.78 -10.50 -8.11
C ILE A 66 1.85 -10.24 -6.94
N ASN A 67 1.26 -11.31 -6.40
CA ASN A 67 0.33 -11.18 -5.29
C ASN A 67 0.94 -10.43 -4.09
N GLY A 68 0.08 -9.86 -3.24
CA GLY A 68 0.51 -9.04 -2.11
C GLY A 68 1.42 -9.76 -1.11
N ILE A 69 1.23 -11.07 -0.92
CA ILE A 69 2.05 -11.86 0.00
C ILE A 69 3.50 -11.95 -0.49
N GLU A 70 3.69 -12.28 -1.77
CA GLU A 70 5.01 -12.34 -2.38
C GLU A 70 5.65 -10.94 -2.47
N THR A 71 4.86 -9.91 -2.78
CA THR A 71 5.30 -8.51 -2.76
C THR A 71 5.81 -8.12 -1.37
N ALA A 72 5.03 -8.38 -0.31
CA ALA A 72 5.44 -8.11 1.07
C ALA A 72 6.71 -8.90 1.47
N ARG A 73 6.81 -10.17 1.08
CA ARG A 73 7.99 -11.01 1.34
C ARG A 73 9.25 -10.40 0.71
N ARG A 74 9.14 -9.88 -0.52
CA ARG A 74 10.25 -9.20 -1.21
C ARG A 74 10.59 -7.87 -0.56
N ILE A 75 9.60 -7.07 -0.16
CA ILE A 75 9.85 -5.83 0.59
C ILE A 75 10.62 -6.14 1.87
N ARG A 76 10.24 -7.18 2.61
CA ARG A 76 10.90 -7.59 3.86
C ARG A 76 12.35 -8.01 3.71
N SER A 77 12.83 -8.36 2.51
CA SER A 77 14.24 -8.68 2.32
C SER A 77 15.16 -7.45 2.32
N PHE A 78 14.60 -6.25 2.14
CA PHE A 78 15.38 -5.00 2.10
C PHE A 78 14.79 -3.87 2.96
N ASP A 79 13.53 -3.98 3.39
CA ASP A 79 12.85 -3.03 4.27
C ASP A 79 12.02 -3.76 5.34
N SER A 80 12.60 -3.84 6.53
CA SER A 80 11.95 -4.41 7.72
C SER A 80 11.19 -3.38 8.55
N ARG A 81 11.22 -2.09 8.19
CA ARG A 81 10.67 -0.99 9.00
C ARG A 81 9.25 -0.63 8.59
N ILE A 82 8.98 -0.65 7.30
CA ILE A 82 7.65 -0.31 6.76
C ILE A 82 6.56 -1.21 7.36
N GLN A 83 5.51 -0.62 7.91
CA GLN A 83 4.37 -1.36 8.44
C GLN A 83 3.43 -1.76 7.31
N ILE A 84 3.22 -3.06 7.11
CA ILE A 84 2.38 -3.58 6.02
C ILE A 84 1.01 -3.95 6.58
N ILE A 85 -0.03 -3.34 6.04
CA ILE A 85 -1.44 -3.62 6.34
C ILE A 85 -2.05 -4.26 5.09
N PHE A 86 -2.42 -5.53 5.20
CA PHE A 86 -3.14 -6.20 4.11
C PHE A 86 -4.60 -5.76 4.08
N ILE A 87 -5.09 -5.37 2.91
CA ILE A 87 -6.50 -5.09 2.65
C ILE A 87 -6.88 -5.89 1.42
N THR A 88 -7.86 -6.78 1.52
CA THR A 88 -8.33 -7.50 0.33
C THR A 88 -9.84 -7.63 0.35
N SER A 89 -10.45 -7.54 -0.83
CA SER A 89 -11.85 -7.90 -0.99
C SER A 89 -11.96 -9.39 -1.26
N SER A 90 -12.19 -10.18 -0.22
CA SER A 90 -12.74 -11.51 -0.43
C SER A 90 -14.24 -11.35 -0.72
N SER A 91 -14.69 -11.66 -1.93
CA SER A 91 -16.09 -11.96 -2.22
C SER A 91 -16.46 -13.28 -1.52
N ASN A 92 -16.46 -13.27 -0.19
CA ASN A 92 -17.00 -14.36 0.59
C ASN A 92 -18.53 -14.21 0.55
N GLN A 93 -19.11 -14.42 -0.64
CA GLN A 93 -20.43 -15.02 -0.72
C GLN A 93 -20.26 -16.44 -0.17
N ARG A 94 -20.55 -16.58 1.13
CA ARG A 94 -21.01 -17.84 1.68
C ARG A 94 -22.48 -17.67 2.03
#